data_AF-A0A0N0ZTT9-F1
#
_entry.id   AF-A0A0N0ZTT9-F1
#
_cell.length_a   1.000
_cell.length_b   1.000
_cell.length_c   1.000
_cell.angle_alpha   90.00
_cell.angle_beta   90.00
_cell.angle_gamma   90.00
#
_symmetry.space_group_name_H-M   'P 1'
#
loop_
_entity.id
_entity.type
_entity.pdbx_description
1 polymer ?
#
loop_
_entity_poly.entity_id
_entity_poly.type
_entity_poly.pdbx_seq_one_letter_code
_entity_poly.pdbx_strand_id
1 'polypeptide(L)'
;MEQIIQKLQHGLEDSGWDSYKPLKNELLAYNSKDLIIKLLGTEYFRYTDVRSLFTIIPELWKDFNLDDWMYIIRKVDRPENYRLYKDDGPYFEDIRFLYNWIGIDSISLYKNDPGVSSKNKQSLDRVFPVFLHDTLRNGDYMEEFLDGTFGDIKYFRDMKIRLMNQGASASPMPDL
;
A
#
# COMPACT_ATOMS: atom_id res chain seq x y z
N MET A 1 2.45 -18.00 -8.91
CA MET A 1 2.61 -16.57 -8.56
C MET A 1 2.80 -15.69 -9.81
N GLU A 2 3.64 -16.05 -10.78
CA GLU A 2 3.78 -15.24 -12.02
C GLU A 2 2.49 -15.14 -12.84
N GLN A 3 1.74 -16.24 -12.99
CA GLN A 3 0.46 -16.24 -13.70
C GLN A 3 -0.58 -15.29 -13.09
N ILE A 4 -0.67 -15.23 -11.74
CA ILE A 4 -1.62 -14.32 -11.09
C ILE A 4 -1.18 -12.85 -11.23
N ILE A 5 0.12 -12.58 -11.21
CA ILE A 5 0.67 -11.24 -11.46
C ILE A 5 0.33 -10.77 -12.88
N GLN A 6 0.49 -11.64 -13.89
CA GLN A 6 0.11 -11.32 -15.27
C GLN A 6 -1.39 -11.06 -15.42
N LYS A 7 -2.24 -11.87 -14.78
CA LYS A 7 -3.69 -11.63 -14.76
C LYS A 7 -4.05 -10.28 -14.14
N LEU A 8 -3.40 -9.91 -13.03
CA LEU A 8 -3.61 -8.62 -12.38
C LEU A 8 -3.16 -7.45 -13.26
N GLN A 9 -2.01 -7.58 -13.94
CA GLN A 9 -1.52 -6.58 -14.88
C GLN A 9 -2.52 -6.37 -16.02
N HIS A 10 -2.94 -7.45 -16.68
CA HIS A 10 -3.89 -7.40 -17.79
C HIS A 10 -5.27 -6.85 -17.35
N GLY A 11 -5.76 -7.29 -16.18
CA GLY A 11 -7.04 -6.83 -15.64
C GLY A 11 -7.07 -5.32 -15.38
N LEU A 12 -5.94 -4.73 -14.96
CA LEU A 12 -5.83 -3.28 -14.79
C LEU A 12 -5.91 -2.51 -16.10
N GLU A 13 -5.30 -3.02 -17.16
CA GLU A 13 -5.32 -2.39 -18.48
C GLU A 13 -6.75 -2.36 -19.06
N ASP A 14 -7.55 -3.40 -18.82
CA ASP A 14 -8.87 -3.57 -19.43
C ASP A 14 -10.03 -2.95 -18.63
N SER A 15 -9.96 -2.97 -17.29
CA SER A 15 -11.12 -2.66 -16.44
C SER A 15 -10.77 -1.96 -15.12
N GLY A 16 -9.51 -1.56 -14.95
CA GLY A 16 -9.03 -0.96 -13.72
C GLY A 16 -9.12 -1.92 -12.52
N TRP A 17 -9.29 -1.35 -11.33
CA TRP A 17 -9.15 -2.04 -10.05
C TRP A 17 -10.23 -3.09 -9.75
N ASP A 18 -11.42 -2.96 -10.34
CA ASP A 18 -12.50 -3.94 -10.18
C ASP A 18 -12.12 -5.33 -10.71
N SER A 19 -11.11 -5.41 -11.60
CA SER A 19 -10.53 -6.67 -12.06
C SER A 19 -9.98 -7.56 -10.93
N TYR A 20 -9.71 -7.00 -9.76
CA TYR A 20 -9.17 -7.76 -8.63
C TYR A 20 -10.27 -8.50 -7.87
N LYS A 21 -11.50 -7.98 -7.86
CA LYS A 21 -12.62 -8.59 -7.12
C LYS A 21 -12.88 -10.05 -7.55
N PRO A 22 -12.95 -10.40 -8.85
CA PRO A 22 -13.12 -11.78 -9.29
C PRO A 22 -11.95 -12.70 -8.91
N LEU A 23 -10.75 -12.16 -8.75
CA LEU A 23 -9.53 -12.92 -8.45
C LEU A 23 -9.32 -13.16 -6.95
N LYS A 24 -10.18 -12.62 -6.08
CA LYS A 24 -10.04 -12.69 -4.62
C LYS A 24 -9.68 -14.08 -4.09
N ASN A 25 -10.44 -15.11 -4.47
CA ASN A 25 -10.20 -16.47 -3.97
C ASN A 25 -8.86 -17.04 -4.45
N GLU A 26 -8.45 -16.72 -5.68
CA GLU A 26 -7.16 -17.14 -6.23
C GLU A 26 -6.00 -16.42 -5.51
N LEU A 27 -6.17 -15.13 -5.20
CA LEU A 27 -5.18 -14.34 -4.45
C LEU A 27 -5.01 -14.85 -3.01
N LEU A 28 -6.12 -15.18 -2.34
CA LEU A 28 -6.13 -15.71 -0.97
C LEU A 28 -5.59 -17.14 -0.87
N ALA A 29 -5.39 -17.85 -1.99
CA ALA A 29 -4.74 -19.15 -2.01
C ALA A 29 -3.20 -19.08 -1.86
N TYR A 30 -2.62 -17.88 -2.00
CA TYR A 30 -1.19 -17.64 -1.79
C TYR A 30 -0.90 -17.18 -0.37
N ASN A 31 0.36 -17.30 0.06
CA ASN A 31 0.84 -16.57 1.23
C ASN A 31 0.72 -15.06 0.95
N SER A 32 -0.11 -14.36 1.72
CA SER A 32 -0.45 -12.97 1.43
C SER A 32 0.75 -12.03 1.56
N LYS A 33 1.67 -12.27 2.49
CA LYS A 33 2.89 -11.46 2.64
C LYS A 33 3.80 -11.61 1.43
N ASP A 34 4.08 -12.85 1.01
CA ASP A 34 4.91 -13.12 -0.15
C ASP A 34 4.29 -12.58 -1.44
N LEU A 35 2.96 -12.70 -1.58
CA LEU A 35 2.21 -12.15 -2.69
C LEU A 35 2.37 -10.62 -2.75
N ILE A 36 2.15 -9.93 -1.63
CA ILE A 36 2.28 -8.46 -1.55
C ILE A 36 3.70 -8.01 -1.88
N ILE A 37 4.71 -8.66 -1.30
CA ILE A 37 6.13 -8.35 -1.58
C ILE A 37 6.42 -8.54 -3.07
N LYS A 38 5.94 -9.63 -3.66
CA LYS A 38 6.17 -9.91 -5.08
C LYS A 38 5.45 -8.91 -5.97
N LEU A 39 4.21 -8.54 -5.65
CA LEU A 39 3.44 -7.53 -6.38
C LEU A 39 4.17 -6.18 -6.35
N LEU A 40 4.41 -5.62 -5.17
CA LEU A 40 5.09 -4.34 -5.01
C LEU A 40 6.52 -4.35 -5.56
N GLY A 41 7.18 -5.51 -5.55
CA GLY A 41 8.52 -5.69 -6.12
C GLY A 41 8.56 -5.84 -7.65
N THR A 42 7.43 -6.06 -8.32
CA THR A 42 7.36 -6.27 -9.78
C THR A 42 7.48 -4.94 -10.49
N GLU A 43 8.26 -4.90 -11.58
CA GLU A 43 8.60 -3.66 -12.31
C GLU A 43 7.36 -2.83 -12.66
N TYR A 44 6.31 -3.46 -13.18
CA TYR A 44 5.05 -2.77 -13.50
C TYR A 44 4.45 -2.07 -12.28
N PHE A 45 4.17 -2.80 -11.19
CA PHE A 45 3.48 -2.26 -10.02
C PHE A 45 4.33 -1.29 -9.20
N ARG A 46 5.66 -1.35 -9.35
CA ARG A 46 6.60 -0.44 -8.72
C ARG A 46 6.48 1.00 -9.24
N TYR A 47 6.02 1.17 -10.48
CA TYR A 47 5.95 2.46 -11.17
C TYR A 47 4.53 2.85 -11.61
N THR A 48 3.52 2.11 -11.17
CA THR A 48 2.12 2.40 -11.46
C THR A 48 1.45 2.93 -10.19
N ASP A 49 0.59 3.96 -10.30
CA ASP A 49 -0.27 4.40 -9.19
C ASP A 49 -1.27 3.29 -8.87
N VAL A 50 -0.85 2.35 -8.03
CA VAL A 50 -1.68 1.21 -7.63
C VAL A 50 -2.63 1.64 -6.53
N ARG A 51 -3.51 2.63 -6.81
CA ARG A 51 -4.44 3.22 -5.84
C ARG A 51 -5.05 2.13 -4.97
N SER A 52 -4.50 2.04 -3.76
CA SER A 52 -4.73 1.04 -2.73
C SER A 52 -5.19 -0.32 -3.19
N LEU A 53 -4.27 -1.07 -3.80
CA LEU A 53 -4.29 -2.55 -3.91
C LEU A 53 -4.94 -3.22 -2.68
N PHE A 54 -4.65 -2.67 -1.50
CA PHE A 54 -5.08 -3.16 -0.21
C PHE A 54 -6.54 -2.84 0.14
N THR A 55 -7.19 -1.83 -0.45
CA THR A 55 -8.57 -1.45 -0.07
C THR A 55 -9.63 -2.40 -0.63
N ILE A 56 -9.32 -3.10 -1.72
CA ILE A 56 -10.27 -3.96 -2.44
C ILE A 56 -10.42 -5.32 -1.77
N ILE A 57 -9.32 -5.86 -1.24
CA ILE A 57 -9.29 -7.19 -0.62
C ILE A 57 -8.60 -7.09 0.76
N PRO A 58 -9.30 -6.58 1.78
CA PRO A 58 -8.76 -6.49 3.14
C PRO A 58 -8.30 -7.83 3.72
N GLU A 59 -8.87 -8.95 3.27
CA GLU A 59 -8.50 -10.28 3.75
C GLU A 59 -7.03 -10.64 3.46
N LEU A 60 -6.36 -9.95 2.54
CA LEU A 60 -4.92 -10.14 2.31
C LEU A 60 -4.05 -9.65 3.45
N TRP A 61 -4.53 -8.72 4.28
CA TRP A 61 -3.71 -8.07 5.30
C TRP A 61 -4.39 -7.90 6.65
N LYS A 62 -5.71 -8.13 6.76
CA LYS A 62 -6.48 -7.93 8.00
C LYS A 62 -5.87 -8.58 9.26
N ASP A 63 -5.12 -9.66 9.06
CA ASP A 63 -4.51 -10.44 10.13
C ASP A 63 -3.04 -10.08 10.40
N PHE A 64 -2.47 -9.14 9.63
CA PHE A 64 -1.10 -8.70 9.82
C PHE A 64 -0.92 -7.93 11.14
N ASN A 65 0.29 -7.98 11.65
CA ASN A 65 0.77 -7.14 12.75
C ASN A 65 1.83 -6.14 12.26
N LEU A 66 2.37 -5.35 13.18
CA LEU A 66 3.39 -4.35 12.87
C LEU A 66 4.65 -4.99 12.28
N ASP A 67 5.10 -6.12 12.82
CA ASP A 67 6.28 -6.82 12.31
C ASP A 67 6.08 -7.35 10.88
N ASP A 68 4.87 -7.79 10.53
CA ASP A 68 4.51 -8.21 9.18
C ASP A 68 4.62 -7.04 8.19
N TRP A 69 4.10 -5.87 8.56
CA TRP A 69 4.23 -4.66 7.75
C TRP A 69 5.68 -4.20 7.63
N MET A 70 6.42 -4.18 8.73
CA MET A 70 7.85 -3.84 8.72
C MET A 70 8.66 -4.83 7.87
N TYR A 71 8.29 -6.11 7.88
CA TYR A 71 8.89 -7.12 7.03
C TYR A 71 8.66 -6.82 5.54
N ILE A 72 7.42 -6.54 5.14
CA ILE A 72 7.09 -6.15 3.75
C ILE A 72 7.90 -4.90 3.35
N ILE A 73 7.85 -3.88 4.18
CA ILE A 73 8.54 -2.60 3.99
C ILE A 73 10.03 -2.78 3.70
N ARG A 74 10.71 -3.64 4.47
CA ARG A 74 12.14 -3.94 4.31
C ARG A 74 12.46 -4.77 3.07
N LYS A 75 11.51 -5.58 2.59
CA LYS A 75 11.70 -6.51 1.46
C LYS A 75 11.38 -5.91 0.09
N VAL A 76 10.54 -4.88 0.02
CA VAL A 76 10.22 -4.21 -1.23
C VAL A 76 11.39 -3.32 -1.69
N ASP A 77 11.95 -3.65 -2.86
CA ASP A 77 13.01 -2.88 -3.51
C ASP A 77 12.46 -1.60 -4.15
N ARG A 78 13.06 -0.45 -3.83
CA ARG A 78 12.59 0.88 -4.24
C ARG A 78 13.73 1.66 -4.91
N PRO A 79 13.87 1.56 -6.25
CA PRO A 79 15.01 2.09 -6.95
C PRO A 79 15.03 3.61 -6.89
N GLU A 80 16.23 4.14 -6.67
CA GLU A 80 16.54 5.58 -6.58
C GLU A 80 16.52 6.27 -7.94
N ASN A 81 16.79 5.50 -9.00
CA ASN A 81 16.85 5.98 -10.36
C ASN A 81 15.53 5.61 -11.04
N TYR A 82 14.66 6.60 -11.19
CA TYR A 82 13.51 6.59 -12.07
C TYR A 82 13.66 7.80 -12.99
N ARG A 83 13.16 7.70 -14.22
CA ARG A 83 13.30 8.77 -15.20
C ARG A 83 12.36 9.90 -14.80
N LEU A 84 12.92 10.93 -14.19
CA LEU A 84 12.26 12.24 -14.02
C LEU A 84 11.52 12.59 -15.33
N TYR A 85 10.21 12.84 -15.24
CA TYR A 85 9.32 13.21 -16.36
C TYR A 85 8.95 12.11 -17.37
N LYS A 86 9.28 10.84 -17.11
CA LYS A 86 8.81 9.68 -17.91
C LYS A 86 8.18 8.59 -17.07
N ASP A 87 8.75 8.36 -15.90
CA ASP A 87 8.23 7.42 -14.92
C ASP A 87 7.57 8.26 -13.82
N ASP A 88 6.33 7.96 -13.50
CA ASP A 88 5.81 8.35 -12.19
C ASP A 88 6.73 7.70 -11.15
N GLY A 89 7.20 8.46 -10.15
CA GLY A 89 8.22 7.98 -9.21
C GLY A 89 7.87 6.64 -8.54
N PRO A 90 8.84 5.96 -7.90
CA PRO A 90 8.57 4.69 -7.24
C PRO A 90 7.40 4.83 -6.27
N TYR A 91 6.38 3.99 -6.44
CA TYR A 91 5.19 4.02 -5.61
C TYR A 91 5.43 3.28 -4.31
N PHE A 92 5.29 3.99 -3.18
CA PHE A 92 5.39 3.42 -1.85
C PHE A 92 4.00 3.01 -1.38
N GLU A 93 3.32 2.14 -2.12
CA GLU A 93 1.90 1.85 -1.87
C GLU A 93 1.67 1.23 -0.48
N ASP A 94 2.62 0.43 0.04
CA ASP A 94 2.58 -0.07 1.41
C ASP A 94 2.63 1.07 2.45
N ILE A 95 3.55 2.02 2.27
CA ILE A 95 3.69 3.18 3.15
C ILE A 95 2.46 4.09 3.03
N ARG A 96 2.05 4.42 1.81
CA ARG A 96 0.92 5.30 1.50
C ARG A 96 -0.38 4.72 2.03
N PHE A 97 -0.60 3.41 1.87
CA PHE A 97 -1.76 2.73 2.42
C PHE A 97 -1.82 2.83 3.94
N LEU A 98 -0.73 2.51 4.63
CA LEU A 98 -0.68 2.61 6.08
C LEU A 98 -0.87 4.07 6.55
N TYR A 99 -0.32 5.04 5.82
CA TYR A 99 -0.38 6.46 6.18
C TYR A 99 -1.76 7.08 5.95
N ASN A 100 -2.32 6.90 4.76
CA ASN A 100 -3.56 7.54 4.33
C ASN A 100 -4.80 6.76 4.74
N TRP A 101 -4.78 5.42 4.66
CA TRP A 101 -5.98 4.59 4.84
C TRP A 101 -6.09 3.97 6.23
N ILE A 102 -4.98 3.45 6.76
CA ILE A 102 -4.97 2.91 8.14
C ILE A 102 -4.79 4.05 9.16
N GLY A 103 -4.11 5.14 8.79
CA GLY A 103 -3.87 6.28 9.67
C GLY A 103 -2.73 6.04 10.66
N ILE A 104 -1.67 5.36 10.22
CA ILE A 104 -0.43 5.08 10.96
C ILE A 104 0.71 5.88 10.35
N ASP A 105 1.59 6.45 11.16
CA ASP A 105 2.79 7.15 10.69
C ASP A 105 3.85 6.18 10.15
N SER A 106 3.51 5.51 9.05
CA SER A 106 4.38 4.57 8.33
C SER A 106 5.61 5.23 7.73
N ILE A 107 5.59 6.56 7.56
CA ILE A 107 6.72 7.33 7.08
C ILE A 107 7.80 7.37 8.15
N SER A 108 7.45 7.70 9.39
CA SER A 108 8.39 7.62 10.51
C SER A 108 8.88 6.20 10.73
N LEU A 109 7.98 5.20 10.66
CA LEU A 109 8.37 3.78 10.74
C LEU A 109 9.43 3.46 9.68
N TYR A 110 9.20 3.87 8.43
CA TYR A 110 10.13 3.64 7.32
C TYR A 110 11.49 4.31 7.50
N LYS A 111 11.49 5.61 7.81
CA LYS A 111 12.72 6.40 7.90
C LYS A 111 13.59 5.97 9.08
N ASN A 112 12.96 5.57 10.18
CA ASN A 112 13.67 5.19 11.40
C ASN A 112 14.10 3.72 11.43
N ASP A 113 13.59 2.88 10.52
CA ASP A 113 13.94 1.45 10.48
C ASP A 113 15.40 1.23 10.01
N PRO A 114 16.25 0.56 10.80
CA PRO A 114 17.64 0.31 10.42
C PRO A 114 17.81 -0.75 9.33
N GLY A 115 16.80 -1.60 9.11
CA GLY A 115 16.75 -2.62 8.06
C GLY A 115 16.37 -2.08 6.68
N VAL A 116 15.92 -0.82 6.58
CA VAL A 116 15.67 -0.15 5.30
C VAL A 116 16.95 0.54 4.83
N SER A 117 17.35 0.27 3.57
CA SER A 117 18.57 0.84 3.00
C SER A 117 18.51 2.38 2.89
N SER A 118 19.66 3.04 2.97
CA SER A 118 19.77 4.50 2.81
C SER A 118 19.23 4.97 1.45
N LYS A 119 19.49 4.20 0.39
CA LYS A 119 18.96 4.41 -0.97
C LYS A 119 17.44 4.47 -0.98
N ASN A 120 16.79 3.49 -0.34
CA ASN A 120 15.35 3.42 -0.22
C ASN A 120 14.76 4.62 0.55
N LYS A 121 15.44 5.06 1.62
CA LYS A 121 15.06 6.25 2.39
C LYS A 121 15.16 7.54 1.55
N GLN A 122 16.22 7.69 0.77
CA GLN A 122 16.39 8.82 -0.16
C GLN A 122 15.33 8.83 -1.26
N SER A 123 14.93 7.67 -1.77
CA SER A 123 13.80 7.56 -2.71
C SER A 123 12.51 8.10 -2.08
N LEU A 124 12.25 7.79 -0.80
CA LEU A 124 11.06 8.27 -0.10
C LEU A 124 11.04 9.79 0.01
N ASP A 125 12.17 10.42 0.35
CA ASP A 125 12.22 11.88 0.52
C ASP A 125 11.83 12.65 -0.75
N ARG A 126 12.04 12.06 -1.94
CA ARG A 126 11.66 12.67 -3.23
C ARG A 126 10.15 12.61 -3.50
N VAL A 127 9.46 11.58 -3.03
CA VAL A 127 8.01 11.37 -3.27
C VAL A 127 7.14 11.76 -2.07
N PHE A 128 7.73 11.87 -0.88
CA PHE A 128 7.04 12.18 0.37
C PHE A 128 6.17 13.44 0.32
N PRO A 129 6.58 14.57 -0.30
CA PRO A 129 5.72 15.74 -0.44
C PRO A 129 4.39 15.42 -1.16
N VAL A 130 4.41 14.51 -2.14
CA VAL A 130 3.21 14.09 -2.88
C VAL A 130 2.26 13.31 -1.97
N PHE A 131 2.78 12.48 -1.06
CA PHE A 131 1.95 11.73 -0.11
C PHE A 131 1.24 12.63 0.90
N LEU A 132 1.85 13.75 1.30
CA LEU A 132 1.24 14.71 2.22
C LEU A 132 0.11 15.51 1.57
N HIS A 133 0.23 15.80 0.28
CA HIS A 133 -0.74 16.57 -0.51
C HIS A 133 -1.75 15.69 -1.26
N ASP A 134 -1.71 14.38 -1.03
CA ASP A 134 -2.63 13.43 -1.63
C ASP A 134 -4.07 13.75 -1.19
N THR A 135 -4.89 14.27 -2.11
CA THR A 135 -6.28 14.69 -1.86
C THR A 135 -7.17 13.53 -1.43
N LEU A 136 -6.72 12.28 -1.63
CA LEU A 136 -7.38 11.09 -1.10
C LEU A 136 -7.44 11.05 0.43
N ARG A 137 -6.54 11.77 1.11
CA ARG A 137 -6.59 11.98 2.57
C ARG A 137 -7.62 13.05 2.99
N ASN A 138 -8.04 13.91 2.06
CA ASN A 138 -8.76 15.16 2.33
C ASN A 138 -10.22 15.21 1.85
N GLY A 139 -10.79 14.16 1.25
CA GLY A 139 -12.25 14.11 1.09
C GLY A 139 -12.85 13.59 -0.22
N ASP A 140 -12.10 12.92 -1.10
CA ASP A 140 -12.71 12.35 -2.32
C ASP A 140 -13.41 10.99 -2.10
N TYR A 141 -13.34 10.41 -0.90
CA TYR A 141 -14.09 9.20 -0.54
C TYR A 141 -14.94 9.45 0.71
N MET A 142 -15.95 10.32 0.58
CA MET A 142 -17.14 10.23 1.42
C MET A 142 -17.78 8.86 1.13
N GLU A 143 -17.70 7.99 2.14
CA GLU A 143 -18.31 6.68 2.25
C GLU A 143 -19.57 6.45 1.39
N GLU A 144 -19.45 5.67 0.30
CA GLU A 144 -20.53 4.76 -0.10
C GLU A 144 -20.07 3.32 0.14
N PHE A 145 -19.88 2.95 1.42
CA PHE A 145 -19.75 1.56 1.86
C PHE A 145 -21.05 0.73 1.67
N LEU A 146 -22.07 1.30 1.03
CA LEU A 146 -23.41 0.75 0.90
C LEU A 146 -23.53 -0.30 -0.23
N ASP A 147 -22.65 -0.28 -1.22
CA ASP A 147 -22.67 -1.21 -2.36
C ASP A 147 -21.60 -2.34 -2.25
N GLY A 148 -20.80 -2.35 -1.18
CA GLY A 148 -19.70 -3.31 -0.99
C GLY A 148 -18.45 -2.99 -1.79
N THR A 149 -18.37 -1.81 -2.40
CA THR A 149 -17.15 -1.29 -2.99
C THR A 149 -16.38 -0.54 -1.91
N PHE A 150 -15.14 -0.97 -1.66
CA PHE A 150 -14.29 -0.67 -0.50
C PHE A 150 -14.68 -1.49 0.74
N GLY A 151 -13.80 -2.44 1.11
CA GLY A 151 -14.13 -3.48 2.09
C GLY A 151 -14.53 -2.95 3.47
N ASP A 152 -15.10 -3.83 4.30
CA ASP A 152 -15.66 -3.48 5.62
C ASP A 152 -14.70 -2.57 6.43
N ILE A 153 -15.17 -1.35 6.74
CA ILE A 153 -14.44 -0.34 7.52
C ILE A 153 -13.90 -0.89 8.83
N LYS A 154 -14.54 -1.92 9.38
CA LYS A 154 -14.06 -2.65 10.54
C LYS A 154 -12.62 -3.15 10.36
N TYR A 155 -12.24 -3.67 9.18
CA TYR A 155 -10.88 -4.16 8.96
C TYR A 155 -9.83 -3.06 9.11
N PHE A 156 -10.11 -1.86 8.61
CA PHE A 156 -9.21 -0.71 8.71
C PHE A 156 -9.08 -0.23 10.16
N ARG A 157 -10.21 -0.12 10.87
CA ARG A 157 -10.25 0.27 12.29
C ARG A 157 -9.52 -0.74 13.17
N ASP A 158 -9.80 -2.03 13.00
CA ASP A 158 -9.18 -3.11 13.76
C ASP A 158 -7.66 -3.17 13.52
N MET A 159 -7.23 -2.96 12.27
CA MET A 159 -5.81 -2.85 11.93
C MET A 159 -5.15 -1.65 12.62
N LYS A 160 -5.74 -0.45 12.52
CA LYS A 160 -5.21 0.75 13.17
C LYS A 160 -5.00 0.53 14.67
N ILE A 161 -6.04 0.05 15.36
CA ILE A 161 -6.00 -0.21 16.80
C ILE A 161 -4.89 -1.21 17.13
N ARG A 162 -4.79 -2.30 16.35
CA ARG A 162 -3.77 -3.33 16.54
C ARG A 162 -2.35 -2.77 16.41
N LEU A 163 -2.07 -2.00 15.35
CA LEU A 163 -0.75 -1.43 15.11
C LEU A 163 -0.39 -0.39 16.18
N MET A 164 -1.35 0.43 16.61
CA MET A 164 -1.15 1.39 17.71
C MET A 164 -0.84 0.68 19.04
N ASN A 165 -1.53 -0.40 19.35
CA ASN A 165 -1.24 -1.23 20.53
C ASN A 165 0.14 -1.90 20.48
N GLN A 166 0.75 -1.98 19.30
CA GLN A 166 2.10 -2.51 19.07
C GLN A 166 3.17 -1.40 19.00
N GLY A 167 2.80 -0.15 19.32
CA GLY A 167 3.73 0.97 19.43
C GLY A 167 3.82 1.86 18.18
N ALA A 168 3.01 1.62 17.15
CA ALA A 168 2.95 2.52 16.00
C ALA A 168 2.24 3.83 16.38
N SER A 169 2.77 4.95 15.91
CA SER A 169 2.12 6.26 16.10
C SER A 169 1.03 6.47 15.05
N ALA A 170 -0.01 7.20 15.40
CA ALA A 170 -0.98 7.64 14.41
C ALA A 170 -0.30 8.60 13.40
N SER A 171 -0.69 8.53 12.13
CA SER A 171 -0.28 9.58 11.20
C SER A 171 -0.85 10.91 11.69
N PRO A 172 -0.10 12.03 11.55
CA PRO A 172 -0.66 13.33 11.87
C PRO A 172 -1.94 13.50 11.04
N MET A 173 -2.93 14.24 11.53
CA MET A 173 -3.98 14.72 10.62
C MET A 173 -3.37 15.85 9.78
N PRO A 174 -3.79 16.05 8.52
CA PRO A 174 -3.53 17.35 7.90
C PRO A 174 -4.14 18.39 8.85
N ASP A 175 -3.40 19.45 9.17
CA ASP A 175 -4.02 20.61 9.80
C ASP A 175 -5.14 21.06 8.85
N LEU A 176 -6.39 20.80 9.23
CA LEU A 176 -7.60 21.20 8.51
C LEU A 176 -7.89 22.68 8.79
#